data_AF-A0A1Y1LLU2-F1
#
_entry.id   AF-A0A1Y1LLU2-F1
#
_cell.length_a   1.000
_cell.length_b   1.000
_cell.length_c   1.000
_cell.angle_alpha   90.00
_cell.angle_beta   90.00
_cell.angle_gamma   90.00
#
_symmetry.space_group_name_H-M   'P 1'
#
loop_
_entity.id
_entity.type
_entity.pdbx_description
1 polymer ?
#
loop_
_entity_poly.entity_id
_entity_poly.type
_entity_poly.pdbx_seq_one_letter_code
_entity_poly.pdbx_strand_id
1 'polypeptide(L)'
;MLQVENVDHYFNKKFSFRPNSKWSLPREAYKHPPEPIESLRDMKVSLNACKGQLNRFALTEWSNHTKFTDPSSSIIETISSTCKVELLTQAWCKFYECLYNYPIVSRTSIETRTLNSLHLCEAPGAFISALNYFLYAKHPWIKWRWRASTLNPYYEGNSLDEMIYDDRLIRRTLPNWEFGPDLTGDLRTLHNHE
;
A
#
# COMPACT_ATOMS: atom_id res chain seq x y z
N MET A 1 -3.95 -22.25 25.80
CA MET A 1 -4.81 -22.48 24.61
C MET A 1 -5.80 -21.34 24.57
N LEU A 2 -5.49 -20.28 23.82
CA LEU A 2 -6.42 -19.14 23.67
C LEU A 2 -7.65 -19.65 22.91
N GLN A 3 -8.85 -19.41 23.46
CA GLN A 3 -10.09 -19.65 22.73
C GLN A 3 -10.04 -18.78 21.47
N VAL A 4 -10.00 -19.43 20.31
CA VAL A 4 -10.18 -18.75 19.03
C VAL A 4 -11.64 -18.33 19.00
N GLU A 5 -11.94 -17.11 19.47
CA GLU A 5 -13.20 -16.44 19.18
C GLU A 5 -13.45 -16.52 17.67
N ASN A 6 -14.72 -16.59 17.26
CA ASN A 6 -15.11 -16.62 15.86
C ASN A 6 -14.66 -15.32 15.17
N VAL A 7 -13.44 -15.33 14.64
CA VAL A 7 -12.77 -14.17 14.04
C VAL A 7 -13.29 -13.88 12.63
N ASP A 8 -14.10 -14.78 12.04
CA ASP A 8 -14.64 -14.64 10.69
C ASP A 8 -15.45 -13.34 10.53
N HIS A 9 -16.10 -12.87 11.60
CA HIS A 9 -16.83 -11.61 11.56
C HIS A 9 -15.91 -10.40 11.26
N TYR A 10 -14.65 -10.41 11.71
CA TYR A 10 -13.71 -9.32 11.44
C TYR A 10 -13.31 -9.25 9.96
N PHE A 11 -13.20 -10.39 9.27
CA PHE A 11 -12.87 -10.45 7.84
C PHE A 11 -14.04 -10.05 6.92
N ASN A 12 -15.25 -9.99 7.47
CA ASN A 12 -16.47 -9.65 6.73
C ASN A 12 -16.88 -8.18 6.82
N LYS A 13 -16.05 -7.31 7.42
CA LYS A 13 -16.27 -5.85 7.47
C LYS A 13 -15.99 -5.19 6.12
N LYS A 14 -16.74 -5.57 5.09
CA LYS A 14 -16.66 -5.05 3.72
C LYS A 14 -17.84 -4.12 3.45
N PHE A 15 -17.55 -2.92 2.98
CA PHE A 15 -18.55 -1.92 2.64
C PHE A 15 -18.59 -1.71 1.14
N SER A 16 -19.79 -1.66 0.57
CA SER A 16 -20.00 -1.32 -0.84
C SER A 16 -20.67 0.04 -0.93
N PHE A 17 -19.97 1.02 -1.49
CA PHE A 17 -20.52 2.33 -1.75
C PHE A 17 -21.20 2.31 -3.11
N ARG A 18 -22.52 2.53 -3.13
CA ARG A 18 -23.26 2.72 -4.38
C ARG A 18 -23.29 4.21 -4.68
N PRO A 19 -22.70 4.67 -5.79
CA PRO A 19 -22.83 6.07 -6.17
C PRO A 19 -24.32 6.38 -6.36
N ASN A 20 -24.77 7.48 -5.77
CA ASN A 20 -26.10 8.04 -6.04
C ASN A 20 -26.16 8.41 -7.55
N SER A 21 -27.33 8.29 -8.19
CA SER A 21 -27.51 8.73 -9.58
C SER A 21 -27.15 10.20 -9.82
N LYS A 22 -27.13 11.02 -8.76
CA LYS A 22 -26.68 12.42 -8.78
C LYS A 22 -25.17 12.61 -8.64
N TRP A 23 -24.41 11.58 -8.28
CA TRP A 23 -22.96 11.68 -8.07
C TRP A 23 -22.22 11.54 -9.41
N SER A 24 -21.26 12.44 -9.66
CA SER A 24 -20.33 12.35 -10.78
C SER A 24 -18.93 12.74 -10.29
N LEU A 25 -17.89 12.18 -10.92
CA LEU A 25 -16.52 12.55 -10.61
C LEU A 25 -16.30 14.03 -10.96
N PRO A 26 -15.81 14.87 -10.03
CA PRO A 26 -15.54 16.27 -10.32
C PRO A 26 -14.49 16.42 -11.43
N ARG A 27 -14.68 17.38 -12.33
CA ARG A 27 -13.69 17.70 -13.39
C ARG A 27 -12.45 18.38 -12.83
N GLU A 28 -12.60 19.08 -11.72
CA GLU A 28 -11.53 19.81 -11.04
C GLU A 28 -11.62 19.50 -9.55
N ALA A 29 -10.49 19.11 -8.96
CA ALA A 29 -10.39 18.79 -7.54
C ALA A 29 -10.13 20.05 -6.70
N TYR A 30 -10.44 20.00 -5.39
CA TYR A 30 -10.07 21.01 -4.40
C TYR A 30 -10.57 22.45 -4.64
N LYS A 31 -11.67 22.65 -5.38
CA LYS A 31 -12.25 24.00 -5.62
C LYS A 31 -12.93 24.64 -4.42
N HIS A 32 -13.48 23.83 -3.53
CA HIS A 32 -14.23 24.31 -2.38
C HIS A 32 -13.32 24.37 -1.15
N PRO A 33 -13.51 25.36 -0.26
CA PRO A 33 -12.84 25.35 1.01
C PRO A 33 -13.22 24.06 1.77
N PRO A 34 -12.31 23.51 2.60
CA PRO A 34 -12.61 22.33 3.39
C PRO A 34 -13.86 22.56 4.24
N GLU A 35 -14.91 21.79 4.02
CA GLU A 35 -16.13 21.89 4.80
C GLU A 35 -15.95 21.18 6.16
N PRO A 36 -16.14 21.87 7.28
CA PRO A 36 -16.14 21.25 8.60
C PRO A 36 -17.25 20.22 8.76
N ILE A 37 -16.91 18.97 9.01
CA ILE A 37 -17.86 18.00 9.54
C ILE A 37 -17.54 17.84 11.02
N GLU A 38 -18.36 18.46 11.89
CA GLU A 38 -18.06 18.57 13.32
C GLU A 38 -17.89 17.20 13.99
N SER A 39 -18.71 16.22 13.62
CA SER A 39 -18.55 14.84 14.11
C SER A 39 -17.21 14.20 13.73
N LEU A 40 -16.65 14.49 12.55
CA LEU A 40 -15.32 14.03 12.16
C LEU A 40 -14.22 14.76 12.92
N ARG A 41 -14.44 16.03 13.30
CA ARG A 41 -13.49 16.80 14.13
C ARG A 41 -13.42 16.24 15.54
N ASP A 42 -14.57 15.98 16.16
CA ASP A 42 -14.63 15.38 17.50
C ASP A 42 -13.95 14.01 17.51
N MET A 43 -14.22 13.18 16.49
CA MET A 43 -13.53 11.89 16.33
C MET A 43 -12.01 12.06 16.16
N LYS A 44 -11.55 13.06 15.40
CA LYS A 44 -10.12 13.35 15.25
C LYS A 44 -9.49 13.76 16.58
N VAL A 45 -10.16 14.59 17.38
CA VAL A 45 -9.70 15.00 18.72
C VAL A 45 -9.57 13.79 19.63
N SER A 46 -10.61 12.95 19.70
CA SER A 46 -10.61 11.73 20.50
C SER A 46 -9.51 10.75 20.08
N LEU A 47 -9.35 10.52 18.77
CA LEU A 47 -8.29 9.67 18.22
C LEU A 47 -6.90 10.18 18.60
N ASN A 48 -6.66 11.49 18.46
CA ASN A 48 -5.36 12.08 18.80
C ASN A 48 -5.07 12.06 20.30
N ALA A 49 -6.09 12.28 21.14
CA ALA A 49 -5.96 12.14 22.58
C ALA A 49 -5.56 10.70 22.97
N CYS A 50 -6.17 9.70 22.34
CA CYS A 50 -5.81 8.30 22.53
C CYS A 50 -4.40 7.98 22.03
N LYS A 51 -4.04 8.38 20.80
CA LYS A 51 -2.68 8.21 20.25
C LYS A 51 -1.61 8.87 21.13
N GLY A 52 -1.91 10.05 21.68
CA GLY A 52 -1.00 10.80 22.54
C GLY A 52 -0.61 10.06 23.83
N GLN A 53 -1.42 9.11 24.30
CA GLN A 53 -1.08 8.26 25.44
C GLN A 53 0.15 7.39 25.18
N LEU A 54 0.50 7.15 23.91
CA LEU A 54 1.67 6.37 23.51
C LEU A 54 2.97 7.18 23.52
N ASN A 55 2.90 8.51 23.54
CA ASN A 55 4.09 9.39 23.46
C ASN A 55 5.06 9.22 24.63
N ARG A 56 4.63 8.61 25.73
CA ARG A 56 5.47 8.31 26.91
C ARG A 56 6.41 7.13 26.71
N PHE A 57 6.19 6.30 25.70
CA PHE A 57 6.99 5.10 25.44
C PHE A 57 8.12 5.42 24.45
N ALA A 58 9.31 4.87 24.68
CA ALA A 58 10.38 4.94 23.71
C ALA A 58 9.98 4.19 22.42
N LEU A 59 10.25 4.78 21.26
CA LEU A 59 9.83 4.23 19.96
C LEU A 59 10.32 2.80 19.74
N THR A 60 11.57 2.51 20.10
CA THR A 60 12.16 1.18 19.94
C THR A 60 11.49 0.15 20.84
N GLU A 61 11.25 0.49 22.12
CA GLU A 61 10.58 -0.40 23.07
C GLU A 61 9.14 -0.70 22.65
N TRP A 62 8.41 0.35 22.24
CA TRP A 62 7.05 0.22 21.73
C TRP A 62 7.01 -0.64 20.46
N SER A 63 7.94 -0.43 19.53
CA SER A 63 8.05 -1.23 18.31
C SER A 63 8.35 -2.70 18.59
N ASN A 64 9.21 -2.99 19.57
CA ASN A 64 9.51 -4.37 19.98
C ASN A 64 8.30 -5.02 20.65
N HIS A 65 7.64 -4.31 21.56
CA HIS A 65 6.44 -4.79 22.22
C HIS A 65 5.34 -5.13 21.21
N THR A 66 5.01 -4.18 20.33
CA THR A 66 3.97 -4.37 19.30
C THR A 66 4.28 -5.53 18.36
N LYS A 67 5.53 -5.65 17.89
CA LYS A 67 5.97 -6.82 17.09
C LYS A 67 5.81 -8.14 17.84
N PHE A 68 6.19 -8.18 19.12
CA PHE A 68 6.05 -9.38 19.95
C PHE A 68 4.59 -9.78 20.15
N THR A 69 3.69 -8.81 20.27
CA THR A 69 2.25 -9.04 20.46
C THR A 69 1.46 -9.20 19.17
N ASP A 70 2.08 -9.02 17.99
CA ASP A 70 1.40 -9.06 16.70
C ASP A 70 1.04 -10.50 16.30
N PRO A 71 -0.24 -10.89 16.31
CA PRO A 71 -0.65 -12.25 15.95
C PRO A 71 -0.42 -12.56 14.47
N SER A 72 -0.27 -11.54 13.62
CA SER A 72 -0.06 -11.70 12.17
C SER A 72 1.38 -12.06 11.80
N SER A 73 2.31 -12.01 12.75
CA SER A 73 3.73 -12.36 12.54
C SER A 73 3.92 -13.76 11.94
N SER A 74 3.09 -14.73 12.36
CA SER A 74 3.09 -16.11 11.86
C SER A 74 2.72 -16.25 10.37
N ILE A 75 2.02 -15.27 9.79
CA ILE A 75 1.57 -15.31 8.39
C ILE A 75 2.78 -15.27 7.45
N ILE A 76 3.69 -14.33 7.69
CA ILE A 76 4.90 -14.16 6.87
C ILE A 76 5.78 -15.40 6.96
N GLU A 77 5.97 -15.94 8.17
CA GLU A 77 6.72 -17.18 8.39
C GLU A 77 6.10 -18.35 7.61
N THR A 78 4.80 -18.54 7.73
CA THR A 78 4.06 -19.60 7.02
C THR A 78 4.21 -19.48 5.51
N ILE A 79 4.01 -18.28 4.94
CA ILE A 79 4.16 -18.04 3.49
C ILE A 79 5.61 -18.30 3.06
N SER A 80 6.60 -17.84 3.82
CA SER A 80 8.02 -18.03 3.49
C SER A 80 8.44 -19.51 3.46
N SER A 81 7.83 -20.34 4.30
CA SER A 81 8.13 -21.77 4.38
C SER A 81 7.43 -22.61 3.30
N THR A 82 6.32 -22.10 2.75
CA THR A 82 5.46 -22.86 1.83
C THR A 82 5.54 -22.38 0.38
N CYS A 83 5.89 -21.11 0.17
CA CYS A 83 5.90 -20.46 -1.13
C CYS A 83 7.23 -19.76 -1.38
N LYS A 84 7.71 -19.83 -2.63
CA LYS A 84 8.86 -19.04 -3.07
C LYS A 84 8.37 -17.69 -3.58
N VAL A 85 8.40 -16.69 -2.71
CA VAL A 85 7.94 -15.32 -3.00
C VAL A 85 9.09 -14.32 -2.90
N GLU A 86 9.08 -13.31 -3.77
CA GLU A 86 10.05 -12.22 -3.75
C GLU A 86 9.54 -11.06 -2.89
N LEU A 87 10.42 -10.35 -2.16
CA LEU A 87 10.07 -9.19 -1.33
C LEU A 87 8.87 -9.43 -0.39
N LEU A 88 8.83 -10.60 0.25
CA LEU A 88 7.78 -10.92 1.21
C LEU A 88 7.88 -9.99 2.42
N THR A 89 6.85 -9.17 2.59
CA THR A 89 6.70 -8.22 3.69
C THR A 89 5.24 -8.21 4.15
N GLN A 90 4.93 -7.46 5.21
CA GLN A 90 3.53 -7.22 5.59
C GLN A 90 2.76 -6.51 4.47
N ALA A 91 3.40 -5.58 3.76
CA ALA A 91 2.80 -4.90 2.61
C ALA A 91 2.45 -5.89 1.48
N TRP A 92 3.34 -6.83 1.18
CA TRP A 92 3.08 -7.91 0.24
C TRP A 92 1.83 -8.70 0.63
N CYS A 93 1.74 -9.12 1.90
CA CYS A 93 0.59 -9.91 2.40
C CYS A 93 -0.72 -9.13 2.30
N LYS A 94 -0.72 -7.85 2.72
CA LYS A 94 -1.89 -6.96 2.63
C LYS A 94 -2.39 -6.85 1.20
N PHE A 95 -1.49 -6.60 0.25
CA PHE A 95 -1.92 -6.44 -1.14
C PHE A 95 -2.35 -7.76 -1.78
N TYR A 96 -1.67 -8.86 -1.45
CA TYR A 96 -2.07 -10.18 -1.93
C TYR A 96 -3.46 -10.58 -1.43
N GLU A 97 -3.79 -10.27 -0.17
CA GLU A 97 -5.14 -10.41 0.36
C GLU A 97 -6.14 -9.54 -0.41
N CYS A 98 -5.80 -8.28 -0.72
CA CYS A 98 -6.64 -7.41 -1.53
C CYS A 98 -6.91 -7.99 -2.94
N LEU A 99 -5.91 -8.58 -3.59
CA LEU A 99 -6.03 -9.18 -4.92
C LEU A 99 -7.02 -10.35 -4.96
N TYR A 100 -7.15 -11.10 -3.86
CA TYR A 100 -8.12 -12.18 -3.74
C TYR A 100 -9.53 -11.70 -3.37
N ASN A 101 -9.63 -10.59 -2.63
CA ASN A 101 -10.89 -10.11 -2.08
C ASN A 101 -11.59 -9.08 -2.97
N TYR A 102 -10.86 -8.42 -3.87
CA TYR A 102 -11.37 -7.33 -4.71
C TYR A 102 -10.97 -7.52 -6.19
N PRO A 103 -11.80 -7.09 -7.14
CA PRO A 103 -11.53 -7.22 -8.57
C PRO A 103 -10.51 -6.18 -9.07
N ILE A 104 -9.31 -6.15 -8.48
CA ILE A 104 -8.22 -5.24 -8.85
C ILE A 104 -7.75 -5.53 -10.28
N VAL A 105 -7.62 -6.81 -10.63
CA VAL A 105 -7.47 -7.23 -12.03
C VAL A 105 -8.87 -7.22 -12.64
N SER A 106 -9.18 -6.15 -13.35
CA SER A 106 -10.53 -5.94 -13.91
C SER A 106 -10.89 -6.98 -14.97
N ARG A 107 -12.20 -7.20 -15.16
CA ARG A 107 -12.71 -8.07 -16.22
C ARG A 107 -12.19 -7.67 -17.61
N THR A 108 -12.12 -6.36 -17.89
CA THR A 108 -11.54 -5.82 -19.12
C THR A 108 -10.07 -6.21 -19.29
N SER A 109 -9.29 -6.21 -18.20
CA SER A 109 -7.89 -6.63 -18.25
C SER A 109 -7.74 -8.11 -18.61
N ILE A 110 -8.64 -8.95 -18.09
CA ILE A 110 -8.70 -10.38 -18.38
C ILE A 110 -9.08 -10.61 -19.86
N GLU A 111 -10.12 -9.93 -20.35
CA GLU A 111 -10.63 -10.05 -21.71
C GLU A 111 -9.60 -9.56 -22.75
N THR A 112 -8.97 -8.40 -22.50
CA THR A 112 -7.93 -7.83 -23.37
C THR A 112 -6.57 -8.48 -23.21
N ARG A 113 -6.39 -9.30 -22.17
CA ARG A 113 -5.10 -9.91 -21.76
C ARG A 113 -3.99 -8.87 -21.53
N THR A 114 -4.37 -7.69 -21.07
CA THR A 114 -3.43 -6.60 -20.78
C THR A 114 -3.77 -5.97 -19.45
N LEU A 115 -2.75 -5.62 -18.67
CA LEU A 115 -2.89 -4.85 -17.45
C LEU A 115 -1.85 -3.74 -17.45
N ASN A 116 -2.29 -2.51 -17.23
CA ASN A 116 -1.41 -1.39 -16.93
C ASN A 116 -1.65 -1.00 -15.47
N SER A 117 -0.60 -0.87 -14.67
CA SER A 117 -0.71 -0.38 -13.30
C SER A 117 0.33 0.69 -12.96
N LEU A 118 -0.04 1.56 -12.02
CA LEU A 118 0.80 2.60 -11.45
C LEU A 118 0.91 2.37 -9.95
N HIS A 119 2.13 2.37 -9.41
CA HIS A 119 2.39 2.16 -7.99
C HIS A 119 3.13 3.36 -7.42
N LEU A 120 2.47 4.13 -6.56
CA LEU A 120 3.00 5.36 -5.99
C LEU A 120 3.57 5.11 -4.59
N CYS A 121 4.70 5.73 -4.28
CA CYS A 121 5.42 5.54 -3.01
C CYS A 121 5.77 4.06 -2.73
N GLU A 122 6.19 3.35 -3.78
CA GLU A 122 6.12 1.89 -3.78
C GLU A 122 7.38 1.18 -3.25
N ALA A 123 8.51 1.87 -3.04
CA ALA A 123 9.71 1.22 -2.52
C ALA A 123 9.40 0.42 -1.23
N PRO A 124 9.93 -0.80 -1.08
CA PRO A 124 10.91 -1.47 -1.95
C PRO A 124 10.28 -2.25 -3.13
N GLY A 125 8.96 -2.21 -3.30
CA GLY A 125 8.24 -2.92 -4.37
C GLY A 125 7.41 -4.12 -3.93
N ALA A 126 6.93 -4.11 -2.69
CA ALA A 126 6.19 -5.24 -2.12
C ALA A 126 4.84 -5.48 -2.84
N PHE A 127 4.12 -4.43 -3.22
CA PHE A 127 2.85 -4.57 -3.96
C PHE A 127 3.10 -4.96 -5.40
N ILE A 128 4.14 -4.41 -6.04
CA ILE A 128 4.59 -4.84 -7.37
C ILE A 128 4.88 -6.35 -7.36
N SER A 129 5.67 -6.82 -6.40
CA SER A 129 6.01 -8.25 -6.27
C SER A 129 4.77 -9.12 -6.02
N ALA A 130 3.86 -8.70 -5.14
CA ALA A 130 2.61 -9.43 -4.88
C ALA A 130 1.72 -9.53 -6.13
N LEU A 131 1.59 -8.45 -6.90
CA LEU A 131 0.86 -8.47 -8.16
C LEU A 131 1.53 -9.37 -9.21
N ASN A 132 2.85 -9.31 -9.32
CA ASN A 132 3.61 -10.18 -10.21
C ASN A 132 3.30 -11.67 -9.91
N TYR A 133 3.41 -12.05 -8.64
CA TYR A 133 3.15 -13.43 -8.20
C TYR A 133 1.70 -13.83 -8.46
N PHE A 134 0.73 -12.95 -8.16
CA PHE A 134 -0.69 -13.20 -8.42
C PHE A 134 -1.00 -13.40 -9.90
N LEU A 135 -0.47 -12.53 -10.76
CA LEU A 135 -0.66 -12.64 -12.22
C LEU A 135 -0.04 -13.93 -12.75
N TYR A 136 1.17 -14.27 -12.31
CA TYR A 136 1.80 -15.53 -12.68
C TYR A 136 0.93 -16.75 -12.30
N ALA A 137 0.38 -16.75 -11.08
CA ALA A 137 -0.39 -17.87 -10.56
C ALA A 137 -1.82 -17.97 -11.15
N LYS A 138 -2.48 -16.86 -11.43
CA LYS A 138 -3.91 -16.81 -11.80
C LYS A 138 -4.17 -16.42 -13.24
N HIS A 139 -3.31 -15.58 -13.81
CA HIS A 139 -3.49 -14.98 -15.13
C HIS A 139 -2.18 -14.90 -15.93
N PRO A 140 -1.45 -16.01 -16.12
CA PRO A 140 -0.11 -16.00 -16.73
C PRO A 140 -0.07 -15.50 -18.18
N TRP A 141 -1.24 -15.42 -18.83
CA TRP A 141 -1.40 -14.89 -20.18
C TRP A 141 -1.56 -13.36 -20.25
N ILE A 142 -1.72 -12.67 -19.11
CA ILE A 142 -1.84 -11.21 -19.09
C ILE A 142 -0.47 -10.57 -19.32
N LYS A 143 -0.38 -9.72 -20.34
CA LYS A 143 0.77 -8.84 -20.53
C LYS A 143 0.66 -7.66 -19.58
N TRP A 144 1.52 -7.66 -18.57
CA TRP A 144 1.55 -6.62 -17.55
C TRP A 144 2.61 -5.57 -17.87
N ARG A 145 2.20 -4.31 -17.88
CA ARG A 145 3.07 -3.15 -17.89
C ARG A 145 2.83 -2.35 -16.62
N TRP A 146 3.89 -1.89 -15.98
CA TRP A 146 3.75 -1.08 -14.78
C TRP A 146 4.74 0.07 -14.77
N ARG A 147 4.33 1.14 -14.10
CA ARG A 147 5.17 2.26 -13.68
C ARG A 147 5.12 2.37 -12.18
N ALA A 148 6.20 2.83 -11.56
CA ALA A 148 6.21 3.11 -10.15
C ALA A 148 6.97 4.40 -9.84
N SER A 149 6.69 5.00 -8.70
CA SER A 149 7.45 6.12 -8.17
C SER A 149 7.69 5.94 -6.68
N THR A 150 8.76 6.56 -6.19
CA THR A 150 9.20 6.56 -4.80
C THR A 150 10.29 7.62 -4.65
N LEU A 151 10.63 7.98 -3.41
CA LEU A 151 11.82 8.80 -3.16
C LEU A 151 13.05 8.09 -3.76
N ASN A 152 13.79 8.81 -4.61
CA ASN A 152 14.90 8.24 -5.34
C ASN A 152 16.03 7.83 -4.38
N PRO A 153 16.34 6.52 -4.26
CA PRO A 153 17.40 6.05 -3.37
C PRO A 153 18.80 6.47 -3.84
N TYR A 154 18.93 6.97 -5.08
CA TYR A 154 20.18 7.41 -5.69
C TYR A 154 20.35 8.93 -5.66
N TYR A 155 19.42 9.67 -5.04
CA TYR A 155 19.52 11.11 -4.86
C TYR A 155 20.03 11.45 -3.45
N GLU A 156 21.23 12.05 -3.37
CA GLU A 156 21.95 12.32 -2.11
C GLU A 156 21.21 13.28 -1.17
N GLY A 157 20.32 14.12 -1.69
CA GLY A 157 19.55 15.07 -0.89
C GLY A 157 18.35 14.45 -0.15
N ASN A 158 18.00 13.20 -0.44
CA ASN A 158 16.90 12.53 0.26
C ASN A 158 17.35 12.04 1.63
N SER A 159 16.49 12.19 2.64
CA SER A 159 16.78 11.73 4.00
C SER A 159 16.86 10.20 4.05
N LEU A 160 17.96 9.71 4.61
CA LEU A 160 18.18 8.30 4.92
C LEU A 160 17.14 7.72 5.90
N ASP A 161 16.50 8.56 6.70
CA ASP A 161 15.43 8.16 7.63
C ASP A 161 14.06 8.04 6.94
N GLU A 162 13.89 8.68 5.78
CA GLU A 162 12.65 8.66 5.00
C GLU A 162 12.68 7.60 3.89
N MET A 163 13.87 7.21 3.45
CA MET A 163 14.06 6.25 2.37
C MET A 163 14.04 4.80 2.83
N ILE A 164 13.58 3.92 1.94
CA ILE A 164 13.72 2.47 2.11
C ILE A 164 14.98 2.03 1.37
N TYR A 165 15.95 1.52 2.13
CA TYR A 165 17.27 1.11 1.63
C TYR A 165 17.27 -0.08 0.65
N ASP A 166 16.22 -0.89 0.68
CA ASP A 166 16.15 -2.07 -0.19
C ASP A 166 15.79 -1.67 -1.63
N ASP A 167 16.82 -1.48 -2.44
CA ASP A 167 16.73 -1.05 -3.84
C ASP A 167 16.77 -2.21 -4.85
N ARG A 168 16.73 -3.48 -4.39
CA ARG A 168 17.04 -4.64 -5.24
C ARG A 168 16.09 -4.76 -6.44
N LEU A 169 14.82 -4.48 -6.24
CA LEU A 169 13.85 -4.45 -7.34
C LEU A 169 14.06 -3.22 -8.21
N ILE A 170 14.24 -2.04 -7.59
CA ILE A 170 14.48 -0.77 -8.28
C ILE A 170 15.62 -0.90 -9.26
N ARG A 171 16.79 -1.34 -8.81
CA ARG A 171 17.99 -1.51 -9.64
C ARG A 171 17.78 -2.45 -10.82
N ARG A 172 16.99 -3.52 -10.66
CA ARG A 172 16.72 -4.51 -11.73
C ARG A 172 15.63 -4.07 -12.69
N THR A 173 14.80 -3.12 -12.29
CA THR A 173 13.62 -2.69 -13.04
C THR A 173 13.61 -1.19 -13.26
N LEU A 174 14.79 -0.54 -13.18
CA LEU A 174 14.96 0.92 -13.21
C LEU A 174 14.18 1.61 -14.33
N PRO A 175 14.08 1.06 -15.56
CA PRO A 175 13.27 1.68 -16.60
C PRO A 175 11.78 1.84 -16.28
N ASN A 176 11.24 1.15 -15.27
CA ASN A 176 9.85 1.24 -14.81
C ASN A 176 9.65 2.27 -13.69
N TRP A 177 10.71 2.86 -13.16
CA TRP A 177 10.64 3.82 -12.05
C TRP A 177 10.74 5.25 -12.56
N GLU A 178 9.78 6.08 -12.13
CA GLU A 178 9.67 7.49 -12.45
C GLU A 178 10.06 8.31 -11.20
N PHE A 179 11.14 9.08 -11.31
CA PHE A 179 11.66 9.93 -10.21
C PHE A 179 11.35 11.42 -10.40
N GLY A 180 10.59 11.77 -11.43
CA GLY A 180 10.27 13.16 -11.75
C GLY A 180 11.45 13.94 -12.36
N PRO A 181 11.22 15.18 -12.82
CA PRO A 181 12.23 15.99 -13.49
C PRO A 181 13.39 16.42 -12.59
N ASP A 182 13.14 16.60 -11.28
CA ASP A 182 14.18 16.98 -10.31
C ASP A 182 14.96 15.76 -9.76
N LEU A 183 14.58 14.54 -10.18
CA LEU A 183 15.16 13.26 -9.78
C LEU A 183 15.04 12.94 -8.28
N THR A 184 14.33 13.72 -7.47
CA THR A 184 14.15 13.47 -6.04
C THR A 184 13.18 12.31 -5.80
N GLY A 185 12.22 12.11 -6.72
CA GLY A 185 11.09 11.21 -6.53
C GLY A 185 10.06 11.68 -5.49
N ASP A 186 10.15 12.93 -5.02
CA ASP A 186 9.18 13.48 -4.06
C ASP A 186 7.88 13.88 -4.76
N LEU A 187 6.84 13.09 -4.53
CA LEU A 187 5.48 13.33 -5.04
C LEU A 187 4.73 14.45 -4.30
N ARG A 188 5.35 15.13 -3.33
CA ARG A 188 4.75 16.33 -2.72
C ARG A 188 5.03 17.58 -3.55
N THR A 189 6.02 17.51 -4.43
CA THR A 189 6.44 18.61 -5.29
C THR A 189 5.67 18.55 -6.60
N LEU A 190 4.84 19.58 -6.89
CA LEU A 190 4.00 19.62 -8.09
C LEU A 190 4.78 19.39 -9.40
N HIS A 191 6.02 19.91 -9.46
CA HIS A 191 6.92 19.75 -10.59
C HIS A 191 7.21 18.28 -10.95
N ASN A 192 7.14 17.36 -9.97
CA ASN A 192 7.35 15.92 -10.18
C ASN A 192 6.09 15.20 -10.69
N HIS A 193 5.01 15.93 -10.98
CA HIS A 193 3.78 15.42 -11.59
C HIS A 193 3.62 15.82 -13.06
N GLU A 194 4.44 16.74 -13.55
CA GLU A 194 4.40 17.30 -14.92
C GLU A 194 5.20 16.45 -15.91
#